data_AF-A0A7C5TVY2-F1
#
_entry.id   AF-A0A7C5TVY2-F1
#
_cell.length_a   1.000
_cell.length_b   1.000
_cell.length_c   1.000
_cell.angle_alpha   90.00
_cell.angle_beta   90.00
_cell.angle_gamma   90.00
#
_symmetry.space_group_name_H-M   'P 1'
#
loop_
_entity.id
_entity.type
_entity.pdbx_description
1 polymer ?
#
loop_
_entity_poly.entity_id
_entity_poly.type
_entity_poly.pdbx_seq_one_letter_code
_entity_poly.pdbx_strand_id
1 'polypeptide(L)'
;MSGRENIIGFVTQSLTPANAEAISESPVPIGTYVYADFLVRDRRKRSMVNRRVVGVVTNVGYQPAMPLSTLSLLREDVEPEKLKTPKYSPMSIYVIADVSEGEASTPIYPIPPNTPLQIIDSGSLDVLSYVYKRPDPSRGLIRIGSLARIQEIDVAVEANKLFKHLLITGATGSGKSNAVAVIADRLSSIGAPVIIFDVHGEYVNMTPEEGSIDKVVIVKAEINPLTMRPDVLSHIIIRDPQATKQRRYLKRILISFRRDLVRISREKNIGLETAVEELFNIKMKTYANLFREYAEDLFNIEDLSELSKLDQTKKMILLLLLEIHIRAQNADSSERRVYEGIEDRLTDFIISYPILNIYATDVLEKISPGKIVVYDVSVLTDDQKAWVLRILADNLLERLKTRYREVRMPPTVLVVEEAPLFISSTSPSVARESLKRFAREGRKFGGVLIIASQRPRTLDPDISSQIQNFLFLKLVQQEDIKNVMSIADNLEESLARTLPSLPTGWGILMGEWIGRFPALVAIDRHPGKRLGASPDLVSEWRDFSEKKERKDLMPSEFQF
;
A
#
# COMPACT_ATOMS: atom_id res chain seq x y z
N MET A 1 36.59 -29.39 -20.63
CA MET A 1 37.13 -29.87 -19.33
C MET A 1 37.09 -28.74 -18.27
N SER A 2 36.02 -27.93 -18.19
CA SER A 2 35.84 -26.86 -17.19
C SER A 2 34.68 -27.09 -16.20
N GLY A 3 33.96 -28.21 -16.29
CA GLY A 3 32.69 -28.43 -15.57
C GLY A 3 32.80 -29.02 -14.16
N ARG A 4 33.99 -29.12 -13.56
CA ARG A 4 34.16 -29.69 -12.20
C ARG A 4 34.35 -28.64 -11.10
N GLU A 5 34.63 -27.38 -11.43
CA GLU A 5 34.99 -26.37 -10.42
C GLU A 5 33.79 -25.71 -9.72
N ASN A 6 32.56 -25.90 -10.21
CA ASN A 6 31.35 -25.24 -9.68
C ASN A 6 30.30 -26.18 -9.08
N ILE A 7 30.61 -27.47 -8.87
CA ILE A 7 29.67 -28.41 -8.23
C ILE A 7 29.64 -28.14 -6.73
N ILE A 8 28.47 -27.77 -6.20
CA ILE A 8 28.28 -27.45 -4.79
C ILE A 8 27.64 -28.56 -3.97
N GLY A 9 27.06 -29.55 -4.65
CA GLY A 9 26.34 -30.62 -3.99
C GLY A 9 25.67 -31.57 -4.97
N PHE A 10 24.93 -32.51 -4.42
CA PHE A 10 24.20 -33.52 -5.19
C PHE A 10 22.76 -33.61 -4.71
N VAL A 11 21.85 -33.79 -5.65
CA VAL A 11 20.44 -34.08 -5.36
C VAL A 11 20.35 -35.44 -4.67
N THR A 12 19.70 -35.51 -3.52
CA THR A 12 19.45 -36.77 -2.80
C THR A 12 18.14 -37.38 -3.25
N GLN A 13 17.09 -36.56 -3.36
CA GLN A 13 15.76 -36.98 -3.79
C GLN A 13 14.96 -35.81 -4.36
N SER A 14 13.94 -36.10 -5.15
CA SER A 14 12.98 -35.12 -5.64
C SER A 14 11.57 -35.66 -5.47
N LEU A 15 10.76 -34.98 -4.66
CA LEU A 15 9.37 -35.37 -4.39
C LEU A 15 8.43 -34.97 -5.53
N THR A 16 8.72 -33.84 -6.17
CA THR A 16 7.95 -33.32 -7.32
C THR A 16 8.90 -32.71 -8.35
N PRO A 17 8.45 -32.44 -9.60
CA PRO A 17 9.24 -31.67 -10.56
C PRO A 17 9.66 -30.27 -10.07
N ALA A 18 8.92 -29.70 -9.11
CA ALA A 18 9.15 -28.38 -8.55
C ALA A 18 10.03 -28.39 -7.29
N ASN A 19 10.28 -29.55 -6.68
CA ASN A 19 10.97 -29.64 -5.38
C ASN A 19 12.01 -30.76 -5.35
N ALA A 20 13.25 -30.38 -5.05
CA ALA A 20 14.36 -31.30 -4.85
C ALA A 20 15.02 -31.07 -3.48
N GLU A 21 15.52 -32.14 -2.89
CA GLU A 21 16.42 -32.11 -1.74
C GLU A 21 17.83 -32.44 -2.19
N ALA A 22 18.80 -31.79 -1.55
CA ALA A 22 20.19 -31.95 -1.88
C ALA A 22 21.08 -31.85 -0.65
N ILE A 23 22.32 -32.31 -0.79
CA ILE A 23 23.36 -32.16 0.22
C ILE A 23 24.58 -31.48 -0.38
N SER A 24 25.28 -30.72 0.46
CA SER A 24 26.53 -30.02 0.15
C SER A 24 27.52 -30.17 1.31
N GLU A 25 28.80 -29.98 1.05
CA GLU A 25 29.84 -30.00 2.09
C GLU A 25 29.79 -28.74 2.96
N SER A 26 29.41 -27.61 2.36
CA SER A 26 29.35 -26.30 3.00
C SER A 26 27.96 -25.65 2.82
N PRO A 27 27.48 -24.87 3.80
CA PRO A 27 26.20 -24.18 3.69
C PRO A 27 26.12 -23.25 2.48
N VAL A 28 25.07 -23.42 1.67
CA VAL A 28 24.76 -22.54 0.53
C VAL A 28 23.67 -21.55 0.96
N PRO A 29 23.83 -20.22 0.84
CA PRO A 29 22.83 -19.28 1.33
C PRO A 29 21.45 -19.43 0.67
N ILE A 30 20.38 -19.16 1.44
CA ILE A 30 19.01 -19.08 0.91
C ILE A 30 18.94 -17.97 -0.17
N GLY A 31 18.16 -18.22 -1.22
CA GLY A 31 18.04 -17.31 -2.37
C GLY A 31 19.15 -17.46 -3.40
N THR A 32 20.08 -18.40 -3.22
CA THR A 32 21.10 -18.72 -4.23
C THR A 32 20.46 -19.46 -5.39
N TYR A 33 20.68 -18.96 -6.60
CA TYR A 33 20.26 -19.61 -7.83
C TYR A 33 21.23 -20.74 -8.19
N VAL A 34 20.67 -21.88 -8.58
CA VAL A 34 21.41 -23.10 -8.93
C VAL A 34 20.86 -23.69 -10.21
N TYR A 35 21.66 -24.49 -10.90
CA TYR A 35 21.19 -25.31 -12.01
C TYR A 35 21.66 -26.76 -11.90
N ALA A 36 20.91 -27.64 -12.54
CA ALA A 36 21.24 -29.06 -12.66
C ALA A 36 20.98 -29.52 -14.09
N ASP A 37 21.92 -30.29 -14.64
CA ASP A 37 21.82 -30.93 -15.95
C ASP A 37 21.62 -32.43 -15.76
N PHE A 38 20.58 -33.00 -16.38
CA PHE A 38 20.30 -34.43 -16.32
C PHE A 38 19.62 -34.97 -17.58
N LEU A 39 19.82 -36.27 -17.83
CA LEU A 39 19.22 -36.95 -18.97
C LEU A 39 17.89 -37.59 -18.58
N VAL A 40 16.85 -37.35 -19.38
CA VAL A 40 15.54 -37.99 -19.23
C VAL A 40 15.16 -38.72 -20.51
N ARG A 41 14.55 -39.89 -20.37
CA ARG A 41 13.93 -40.59 -21.51
C ARG A 41 12.59 -39.95 -21.86
N ASP A 42 12.56 -39.16 -22.92
CA ASP A 42 11.32 -38.58 -23.43
C ASP A 42 10.52 -39.67 -24.16
N ARG A 43 9.37 -40.07 -23.61
CA ARG A 43 8.52 -41.11 -24.20
C ARG A 43 7.94 -40.71 -25.56
N ARG A 44 7.77 -39.41 -25.83
CA ARG A 44 7.26 -38.90 -27.11
C ARG A 44 8.35 -38.91 -28.18
N LYS A 45 9.55 -38.41 -27.84
CA LYS A 45 10.70 -38.38 -28.76
C LYS A 45 11.46 -39.72 -28.85
N ARG A 46 11.10 -40.73 -28.05
CA ARG A 46 11.75 -42.06 -27.93
C ARG A 46 13.28 -41.99 -27.80
N SER A 47 13.79 -40.91 -27.23
CA SER A 47 15.23 -40.60 -27.13
C SER A 47 15.57 -40.02 -25.76
N MET A 48 16.86 -40.07 -25.41
CA MET A 48 17.37 -39.37 -24.23
C MET A 48 17.51 -37.89 -24.55
N VAL A 49 16.92 -37.05 -23.72
CA VAL A 49 16.96 -35.59 -23.86
C VAL A 49 17.70 -35.04 -22.65
N ASN A 50 18.68 -34.17 -22.91
CA ASN A 50 19.35 -33.42 -21.85
C ASN A 50 18.43 -32.30 -21.40
N ARG A 51 18.18 -32.23 -20.09
CA ARG A 51 17.36 -31.20 -19.45
C ARG A 51 18.25 -30.39 -18.52
N ARG A 52 18.15 -29.08 -18.62
CA ARG A 52 18.75 -28.15 -17.68
C ARG A 52 17.63 -27.52 -16.88
N VAL A 53 17.66 -27.67 -15.56
CA VAL A 53 16.70 -27.00 -14.69
C VAL A 53 17.38 -25.91 -13.88
N VAL A 54 16.66 -24.82 -13.66
CA VAL A 54 17.05 -23.71 -12.79
C VAL A 54 16.21 -23.77 -11.54
N GLY A 55 16.85 -23.67 -10.38
CA GLY A 55 16.19 -23.60 -9.10
C GLY A 55 16.80 -22.54 -8.19
N VAL A 56 16.16 -22.36 -7.04
CA VAL A 56 16.63 -21.50 -5.96
C VAL A 56 16.68 -22.29 -4.67
N VAL A 57 17.74 -22.07 -3.89
CA VAL A 57 17.89 -22.67 -2.56
C VAL A 57 16.90 -22.00 -1.61
N THR A 58 16.00 -22.78 -1.02
CA THR A 58 14.90 -22.27 -0.17
C THR A 58 15.10 -22.56 1.32
N ASN A 59 15.82 -23.62 1.65
CA ASN A 59 16.13 -24.00 3.03
C ASN A 59 17.50 -24.65 3.11
N VAL A 60 18.19 -24.46 4.24
CA VAL A 60 19.59 -24.87 4.44
C VAL A 60 19.78 -25.24 5.90
N GLY A 61 20.34 -26.42 6.15
CA GLY A 61 20.82 -26.84 7.46
C GLY A 61 22.33 -27.01 7.48
N TYR A 62 22.92 -27.15 8.66
CA TYR A 62 24.32 -27.59 8.79
C TYR A 62 24.43 -28.47 10.02
N GLN A 63 24.74 -29.74 9.80
CA GLN A 63 24.68 -30.74 10.86
C GLN A 63 25.79 -31.78 10.72
N PRO A 64 26.20 -32.42 11.83
CA PRO A 64 27.10 -33.55 11.77
C PRO A 64 26.42 -34.76 11.11
N ALA A 65 27.21 -35.59 10.42
CA ALA A 65 26.78 -36.88 9.86
C ALA A 65 26.23 -37.81 10.94
N MET A 66 26.81 -37.73 12.14
CA MET A 66 26.35 -38.42 13.33
C MET A 66 26.44 -37.48 14.54
N PRO A 67 25.39 -37.39 15.38
CA PRO A 67 25.44 -36.62 16.63
C PRO A 67 26.59 -37.08 17.51
N LEU A 68 27.32 -36.13 18.11
CA LEU A 68 28.46 -36.45 18.97
C LEU A 68 28.06 -37.29 20.18
N SER A 69 26.84 -37.10 20.70
CA SER A 69 26.26 -37.92 21.78
C SER A 69 26.10 -39.39 21.40
N THR A 70 25.76 -39.68 20.14
CA THR A 70 25.72 -41.05 19.62
C THR A 70 27.13 -41.59 19.41
N LEU A 71 28.03 -40.76 18.86
CA LEU A 71 29.41 -41.17 18.60
C LEU A 71 30.18 -41.49 19.89
N SER A 72 29.93 -40.76 20.98
CA SER A 72 30.54 -41.02 22.30
C SER A 72 30.09 -42.33 22.93
N LEU A 73 28.90 -42.83 22.59
CA LEU A 73 28.44 -44.17 23.00
C LEU A 73 29.10 -45.29 22.19
N LEU A 74 29.54 -45.00 20.96
CA LEU A 74 30.17 -45.97 20.07
C LEU A 74 31.70 -46.01 20.23
N ARG A 75 32.30 -44.97 20.81
CA ARG A 75 33.75 -44.79 20.98
C ARG A 75 34.08 -44.38 22.41
N GLU A 76 33.85 -45.30 23.35
CA GLU A 76 34.22 -45.13 24.76
C GLU A 76 35.75 -45.00 24.95
N ASP A 77 36.54 -45.44 23.96
CA ASP A 77 38.00 -45.38 23.92
C ASP A 77 38.56 -43.98 23.60
N VAL A 78 37.71 -43.02 23.19
CA VAL A 78 38.13 -41.68 22.79
C VAL A 78 37.46 -40.64 23.69
N GLU A 79 38.26 -39.73 24.25
CA GLU A 79 37.74 -38.58 24.99
C GLU A 79 36.72 -37.80 24.14
N PRO A 80 35.53 -37.46 24.68
CA PRO A 80 34.46 -36.81 23.92
C PRO A 80 34.88 -35.56 23.15
N GLU A 81 35.85 -34.81 23.67
CA GLU A 81 36.38 -33.57 23.08
C GLU A 81 37.21 -33.81 21.81
N LYS A 82 37.75 -35.02 21.64
CA LYS A 82 38.57 -35.42 20.48
C LYS A 82 37.73 -36.06 19.37
N LEU A 83 36.46 -36.34 19.63
CA LEU A 83 35.54 -36.92 18.66
C LEU A 83 35.25 -35.92 17.53
N LYS A 84 35.50 -36.37 16.29
CA LYS A 84 35.20 -35.61 15.08
C LYS A 84 34.22 -36.38 14.22
N THR A 85 33.24 -35.65 13.69
CA THR A 85 32.21 -36.17 12.80
C THR A 85 32.20 -35.28 11.55
N PRO A 86 32.21 -35.86 10.33
CA PRO A 86 32.04 -35.09 9.11
C PRO A 86 30.75 -34.27 9.21
N LYS A 87 30.75 -33.04 8.71
CA LYS A 87 29.56 -32.20 8.68
C LYS A 87 29.08 -32.09 7.25
N TYR A 88 27.78 -31.93 7.09
CA TYR A 88 27.17 -31.72 5.80
C TYR A 88 26.01 -30.73 5.92
N SER A 89 25.65 -30.14 4.80
CA SER A 89 24.60 -29.14 4.68
C SER A 89 23.46 -29.69 3.82
N PRO A 90 22.38 -30.20 4.41
CA PRO A 90 21.16 -30.51 3.67
C PRO A 90 20.49 -29.20 3.23
N MET A 91 19.91 -29.22 2.03
CA MET A 91 19.20 -28.07 1.48
C MET A 91 17.98 -28.50 0.68
N SER A 92 17.02 -27.58 0.59
CA SER A 92 15.84 -27.71 -0.27
C SER A 92 15.95 -26.75 -1.45
N ILE A 93 15.54 -27.21 -2.62
CA ILE A 93 15.61 -26.47 -3.88
C ILE A 93 14.22 -26.40 -4.46
N TYR A 94 13.75 -25.17 -4.69
CA TYR A 94 12.58 -24.91 -5.49
C TYR A 94 13.00 -24.78 -6.95
N VAL A 95 12.52 -25.68 -7.81
CA VAL A 95 12.81 -25.68 -9.25
C VAL A 95 11.88 -24.70 -9.94
N ILE A 96 12.46 -23.62 -10.46
CA ILE A 96 11.74 -22.51 -11.08
C ILE A 96 11.34 -22.86 -12.51
N ALA A 97 12.29 -23.36 -13.31
CA ALA A 97 12.10 -23.58 -14.73
C ALA A 97 12.97 -24.72 -15.28
N ASP A 98 12.47 -25.40 -16.31
CA ASP A 98 13.25 -26.24 -17.22
C ASP A 98 13.65 -25.38 -18.43
N VAL A 99 14.95 -25.15 -18.58
CA VAL A 99 15.57 -24.35 -19.65
C VAL A 99 16.20 -25.31 -20.66
N SER A 100 15.40 -25.74 -21.63
CA SER A 100 15.85 -26.67 -22.68
C SER A 100 15.72 -26.00 -24.05
N GLU A 101 16.68 -26.25 -24.95
CA GLU A 101 16.65 -25.74 -26.32
C GLU A 101 16.54 -24.19 -26.41
N GLY A 102 17.02 -23.44 -25.41
CA GLY A 102 16.98 -21.96 -25.39
C GLY A 102 15.62 -21.36 -24.97
N GLU A 103 14.73 -22.18 -24.43
CA GLU A 103 13.41 -21.77 -23.93
C GLU A 103 13.18 -22.23 -22.49
N ALA A 104 12.58 -21.36 -21.68
CA ALA A 104 12.17 -21.69 -20.32
C ALA A 104 10.73 -22.20 -20.28
N SER A 105 10.54 -23.35 -19.66
CA SER A 105 9.26 -24.03 -19.52
C SER A 105 9.04 -24.52 -18.08
N THR A 106 7.79 -24.83 -17.72
CA THR A 106 7.49 -25.40 -16.40
C THR A 106 8.18 -26.76 -16.28
N PRO A 107 8.88 -27.04 -15.16
CA PRO A 107 9.53 -28.33 -14.98
C PRO A 107 8.50 -29.45 -14.94
N ILE A 108 8.70 -30.47 -15.78
CA ILE A 108 7.81 -31.63 -15.90
C ILE A 108 8.44 -32.94 -15.42
N TYR A 109 9.75 -32.93 -15.17
CA TYR A 109 10.48 -34.09 -14.66
C TYR A 109 11.16 -33.74 -13.34
N PRO A 110 11.09 -34.63 -12.33
CA PRO A 110 11.88 -34.49 -11.11
C PRO A 110 13.36 -34.66 -11.41
N ILE A 111 14.21 -33.98 -10.63
CA ILE A 111 15.67 -34.12 -10.75
C ILE A 111 16.08 -35.49 -10.19
N PRO A 112 16.78 -36.36 -10.95
CA PRO A 112 17.21 -37.66 -10.46
C PRO A 112 18.17 -37.55 -9.26
N PRO A 113 18.15 -38.52 -8.33
CA PRO A 113 19.19 -38.64 -7.31
C PRO A 113 20.60 -38.70 -7.91
N ASN A 114 21.57 -38.21 -7.15
CA ASN A 114 22.98 -38.06 -7.52
C ASN A 114 23.25 -37.08 -8.68
N THR A 115 22.26 -36.29 -9.10
CA THR A 115 22.48 -35.22 -10.08
C THR A 115 23.33 -34.12 -9.46
N PRO A 116 24.47 -33.71 -10.07
CA PRO A 116 25.29 -32.61 -9.59
C PRO A 116 24.55 -31.27 -9.66
N LEU A 117 24.68 -30.46 -8.61
CA LEU A 117 24.17 -29.10 -8.54
C LEU A 117 25.29 -28.09 -8.68
N GLN A 118 25.04 -27.04 -9.46
CA GLN A 118 25.99 -25.98 -9.71
C GLN A 118 25.38 -24.62 -9.37
N ILE A 119 26.18 -23.70 -8.84
CA ILE A 119 25.75 -22.31 -8.61
C ILE A 119 25.67 -21.58 -9.95
N ILE A 120 24.68 -20.70 -10.08
CA ILE A 120 24.64 -19.71 -11.15
C ILE A 120 25.44 -18.49 -10.72
N ASP A 121 26.53 -18.22 -11.42
CA ASP A 121 27.48 -17.11 -11.22
C ASP A 121 27.60 -16.24 -12.47
N SER A 122 28.47 -15.23 -12.46
CA SER A 122 28.69 -14.33 -13.61
C SER A 122 29.07 -15.07 -14.91
N GLY A 123 29.60 -16.29 -14.83
CA GLY A 123 29.97 -17.12 -15.98
C GLY A 123 28.82 -17.97 -16.55
N SER A 124 27.68 -18.06 -15.86
CA SER A 124 26.53 -18.92 -16.19
C SER A 124 25.18 -18.18 -16.16
N LEU A 125 25.22 -16.85 -16.23
CA LEU A 125 24.03 -15.97 -16.22
C LEU A 125 23.12 -16.16 -17.43
N ASP A 126 23.65 -16.70 -18.54
CA ASP A 126 22.91 -16.95 -19.77
C ASP A 126 21.66 -17.81 -19.49
N VAL A 127 21.77 -18.78 -18.57
CA VAL A 127 20.64 -19.66 -18.20
C VAL A 127 19.46 -18.87 -17.62
N LEU A 128 19.74 -17.90 -16.75
CA LEU A 128 18.72 -17.04 -16.13
C LEU A 128 18.11 -16.05 -17.12
N SER A 129 18.89 -15.64 -18.13
CA SER A 129 18.37 -14.79 -19.20
C SER A 129 17.21 -15.46 -19.94
N TYR A 130 17.17 -16.79 -20.04
CA TYR A 130 16.06 -17.53 -20.65
C TYR A 130 14.80 -17.57 -19.76
N VAL A 131 14.97 -17.56 -18.44
CA VAL A 131 13.88 -17.61 -17.45
C VAL A 131 13.24 -16.24 -17.28
N TYR A 132 14.06 -15.21 -17.14
CA TYR A 132 13.64 -13.83 -16.91
C TYR A 132 13.90 -12.97 -18.15
N LYS A 133 13.70 -13.54 -19.35
CA LYS A 133 13.82 -12.81 -20.62
C LYS A 133 13.04 -11.50 -20.51
N ARG A 134 13.73 -10.38 -20.72
CA ARG A 134 13.06 -9.08 -20.80
C ARG A 134 12.11 -9.15 -22.00
N PRO A 135 10.79 -9.02 -21.81
CA PRO A 135 9.88 -8.96 -22.93
C PRO A 135 10.15 -7.69 -23.75
N ASP A 136 9.50 -7.58 -24.91
CA ASP A 136 9.64 -6.42 -25.78
C ASP A 136 9.42 -5.10 -24.99
N PRO A 137 10.37 -4.14 -25.04
CA PRO A 137 10.23 -2.82 -24.41
C PRO A 137 8.90 -2.11 -24.74
N SER A 138 8.31 -2.41 -25.90
CA SER A 138 6.99 -1.90 -26.31
C SER A 138 5.85 -2.28 -25.36
N ARG A 139 6.05 -3.27 -24.47
CA ARG A 139 5.02 -3.75 -23.53
C ARG A 139 4.86 -2.92 -22.26
N GLY A 140 5.61 -1.82 -22.12
CA GLY A 140 5.54 -0.95 -20.94
C GLY A 140 6.15 -1.61 -19.72
N LEU A 141 7.43 -1.95 -19.82
CA LEU A 141 8.18 -2.57 -18.74
C LEU A 141 8.65 -1.55 -17.71
N ILE A 142 8.47 -1.87 -16.43
CA ILE A 142 9.06 -1.11 -15.32
C ILE A 142 10.07 -1.99 -14.58
N ARG A 143 11.27 -1.46 -14.34
CA ARG A 143 12.30 -2.13 -13.54
C ARG A 143 11.95 -2.01 -12.06
N ILE A 144 12.01 -3.13 -11.34
CA ILE A 144 11.75 -3.19 -9.89
C ILE A 144 13.06 -3.27 -9.09
N GLY A 145 14.07 -3.93 -9.65
CA GLY A 145 15.37 -4.11 -9.03
C GLY A 145 16.17 -5.19 -9.76
N SER A 146 16.95 -5.97 -9.02
CA SER A 146 17.76 -7.08 -9.57
C SER A 146 17.38 -8.41 -8.95
N LEU A 147 17.78 -9.52 -9.57
CA LEU A 147 17.65 -10.84 -8.95
C LEU A 147 18.41 -10.86 -7.62
N ALA A 148 17.86 -11.60 -6.65
CA ALA A 148 18.49 -11.78 -5.36
C ALA A 148 19.85 -12.44 -5.54
N ARG A 149 20.88 -11.82 -4.96
CA ARG A 149 22.30 -12.24 -5.04
C ARG A 149 22.93 -12.16 -6.45
N ILE A 150 22.20 -11.72 -7.48
CA ILE A 150 22.70 -11.58 -8.86
C ILE A 150 22.30 -10.19 -9.36
N GLN A 151 23.17 -9.21 -9.16
CA GLN A 151 22.88 -7.80 -9.44
C GLN A 151 22.91 -7.48 -10.95
N GLU A 152 23.58 -8.32 -11.74
CA GLU A 152 23.75 -8.18 -13.18
C GLU A 152 22.46 -8.42 -13.96
N ILE A 153 21.46 -9.08 -13.35
CA ILE A 153 20.18 -9.38 -13.99
C ILE A 153 19.09 -8.50 -13.38
N ASP A 154 18.70 -7.47 -14.13
CA ASP A 154 17.54 -6.66 -13.77
C ASP A 154 16.26 -7.46 -13.89
N VAL A 155 15.36 -7.21 -12.94
CA VAL A 155 14.00 -7.72 -12.95
C VAL A 155 13.04 -6.59 -13.29
N ALA A 156 12.32 -6.78 -14.39
CA ALA A 156 11.29 -5.87 -14.85
C ALA A 156 9.93 -6.57 -14.92
N VAL A 157 8.87 -5.80 -14.76
CA VAL A 157 7.48 -6.27 -14.78
C VAL A 157 6.67 -5.50 -15.82
N GLU A 158 5.72 -6.18 -16.45
CA GLU A 158 4.82 -5.60 -17.45
C GLU A 158 3.71 -4.77 -16.77
N ALA A 159 3.75 -3.43 -16.92
CA ALA A 159 2.79 -2.54 -16.29
C ALA A 159 1.34 -2.82 -16.72
N ASN A 160 1.13 -3.23 -17.98
CA ASN A 160 -0.20 -3.58 -18.49
C ASN A 160 -0.86 -4.77 -17.76
N LYS A 161 -0.08 -5.62 -17.09
CA LYS A 161 -0.63 -6.73 -16.30
C LYS A 161 -1.23 -6.27 -14.97
N LEU A 162 -0.94 -5.04 -14.53
CA LEU A 162 -1.51 -4.45 -13.32
C LEU A 162 -3.01 -4.16 -13.42
N PHE A 163 -3.65 -4.28 -14.59
CA PHE A 163 -5.12 -4.29 -14.67
C PHE A 163 -5.75 -5.42 -13.84
N LYS A 164 -4.97 -6.45 -13.47
CA LYS A 164 -5.37 -7.49 -12.53
C LYS A 164 -4.91 -7.21 -11.09
N HIS A 165 -4.72 -5.94 -10.77
CA HIS A 165 -4.33 -5.40 -9.46
C HIS A 165 -3.02 -5.95 -8.91
N LEU A 166 -2.54 -5.40 -7.82
CA LEU A 166 -1.30 -5.85 -7.16
C LEU A 166 -1.49 -5.87 -5.65
N LEU A 167 -1.08 -6.97 -5.01
CA LEU A 167 -0.93 -7.05 -3.57
C LEU A 167 0.56 -6.98 -3.20
N ILE A 168 0.92 -5.98 -2.39
CA ILE A 168 2.22 -5.86 -1.75
C ILE A 168 2.04 -6.17 -0.27
N THR A 169 2.67 -7.23 0.23
CA THR A 169 2.60 -7.57 1.65
C THR A 169 3.95 -7.92 2.26
N GLY A 170 4.07 -7.66 3.55
CA GLY A 170 5.30 -7.78 4.32
C GLY A 170 5.15 -7.19 5.71
N ALA A 171 5.94 -7.69 6.65
CA ALA A 171 5.98 -7.23 8.04
C ALA A 171 6.41 -5.75 8.14
N THR A 172 6.24 -5.15 9.31
CA THR A 172 6.78 -3.82 9.61
C THR A 172 8.29 -3.79 9.34
N GLY A 173 8.79 -2.74 8.68
CA GLY A 173 10.21 -2.61 8.35
C GLY A 173 10.74 -3.54 7.24
N SER A 174 9.88 -4.30 6.55
CA SER A 174 10.27 -5.20 5.43
C SER A 174 10.63 -4.47 4.14
N GLY A 175 10.32 -3.17 4.03
CA GLY A 175 10.54 -2.37 2.81
C GLY A 175 9.28 -2.16 1.95
N LYS A 176 8.09 -2.46 2.46
CA LYS A 176 6.80 -2.29 1.75
C LYS A 176 6.61 -0.89 1.19
N SER A 177 6.77 0.13 2.03
CA SER A 177 6.55 1.50 1.62
C SER A 177 7.62 2.02 0.66
N ASN A 178 8.82 1.41 0.66
CA ASN A 178 9.84 1.62 -0.38
C ASN A 178 9.42 0.97 -1.69
N ALA A 179 8.93 -0.27 -1.67
CA ALA A 179 8.45 -0.96 -2.86
C ALA A 179 7.29 -0.21 -3.53
N VAL A 180 6.33 0.31 -2.75
CA VAL A 180 5.26 1.19 -3.25
C VAL A 180 5.84 2.43 -3.92
N ALA A 181 6.80 3.10 -3.30
CA ALA A 181 7.43 4.30 -3.86
C ALA A 181 8.15 4.01 -5.19
N VAL A 182 8.97 2.94 -5.26
CA VAL A 182 9.63 2.51 -6.49
C VAL A 182 8.60 2.21 -7.59
N ILE A 183 7.58 1.41 -7.28
CA ILE A 183 6.56 1.04 -8.28
C ILE A 183 5.80 2.28 -8.75
N ALA A 184 5.40 3.16 -7.85
CA ALA A 184 4.70 4.40 -8.19
C ALA A 184 5.56 5.31 -9.08
N ASP A 185 6.84 5.49 -8.76
CA ASP A 185 7.75 6.35 -9.52
C ASP A 185 8.06 5.79 -10.91
N ARG A 186 8.26 4.47 -11.04
CA ARG A 186 8.49 3.83 -12.32
C ARG A 186 7.24 3.82 -13.21
N LEU A 187 6.06 3.63 -12.63
CA LEU A 187 4.78 3.76 -13.34
C LEU A 187 4.56 5.21 -13.81
N SER A 188 4.84 6.17 -12.96
CA SER A 188 4.80 7.60 -13.30
C SER A 188 5.74 7.94 -14.45
N SER A 189 6.94 7.36 -14.46
CA SER A 189 7.95 7.60 -15.51
C SER A 189 7.53 7.09 -16.90
N ILE A 190 6.63 6.11 -16.98
CA ILE A 190 6.01 5.68 -18.25
C ILE A 190 4.68 6.38 -18.54
N GLY A 191 4.36 7.43 -17.80
CA GLY A 191 3.19 8.29 -18.00
C GLY A 191 1.93 7.87 -17.23
N ALA A 192 1.99 6.85 -16.37
CA ALA A 192 0.82 6.45 -15.58
C ALA A 192 0.56 7.44 -14.43
N PRO A 193 -0.62 8.04 -14.32
CA PRO A 193 -1.04 8.71 -13.11
C PRO A 193 -1.17 7.72 -11.95
N VAL A 194 -0.57 8.08 -10.81
CA VAL A 194 -0.65 7.30 -9.57
C VAL A 194 -1.25 8.18 -8.49
N ILE A 195 -2.21 7.67 -7.73
CA ILE A 195 -2.72 8.30 -6.51
C ILE A 195 -2.43 7.37 -5.32
N ILE A 196 -1.69 7.89 -4.34
CA ILE A 196 -1.36 7.19 -3.10
C ILE A 196 -2.27 7.71 -2.00
N PHE A 197 -3.14 6.85 -1.50
CA PHE A 197 -3.96 7.12 -0.32
C PHE A 197 -3.10 6.89 0.93
N ASP A 198 -2.46 7.96 1.41
CA ASP A 198 -1.42 7.93 2.43
C ASP A 198 -2.01 8.00 3.84
N VAL A 199 -2.13 6.84 4.48
CA VAL A 199 -2.77 6.67 5.79
C VAL A 199 -1.93 7.21 6.95
N HIS A 200 -0.62 7.22 6.79
CA HIS A 200 0.35 7.51 7.86
C HIS A 200 1.25 8.73 7.55
N GLY A 201 1.14 9.32 6.37
CA GLY A 201 1.95 10.47 5.95
C GLY A 201 3.37 10.09 5.51
N GLU A 202 3.62 8.82 5.14
CA GLU A 202 4.95 8.33 4.80
C GLU A 202 5.48 8.83 3.43
N TYR A 203 4.62 9.40 2.60
CA TYR A 203 4.94 9.82 1.23
C TYR A 203 4.92 11.34 1.05
N VAL A 204 4.56 12.10 2.09
CA VAL A 204 4.53 13.58 2.05
C VAL A 204 5.89 14.19 1.70
N ASN A 205 7.00 13.50 2.03
CA ASN A 205 8.35 13.93 1.68
C ASN A 205 8.96 13.18 0.49
N MET A 206 8.14 12.45 -0.27
CA MET A 206 8.61 11.67 -1.43
C MET A 206 9.05 12.62 -2.55
N THR A 207 10.29 12.46 -3.03
CA THR A 207 10.78 13.14 -4.24
C THR A 207 11.01 12.16 -5.39
N PRO A 208 10.73 12.53 -6.65
CA PRO A 208 10.96 11.65 -7.81
C PRO A 208 12.42 11.27 -7.99
N GLU A 209 12.68 10.09 -8.54
CA GLU A 209 14.05 9.58 -8.77
C GLU A 209 14.84 10.45 -9.76
N GLU A 210 14.18 10.95 -10.81
CA GLU A 210 14.78 11.86 -11.81
C GLU A 210 14.95 13.31 -11.31
N GLY A 211 14.54 13.62 -10.07
CA GLY A 211 14.71 14.95 -9.46
C GLY A 211 13.74 16.04 -9.93
N SER A 212 12.79 15.74 -10.83
CA SER A 212 11.78 16.70 -11.31
C SER A 212 10.67 16.92 -10.28
N ILE A 213 10.85 17.89 -9.37
CA ILE A 213 9.95 18.18 -8.23
C ILE A 213 8.46 18.22 -8.62
N ASP A 214 8.13 18.68 -9.83
CA ASP A 214 6.75 18.79 -10.29
C ASP A 214 6.02 17.44 -10.40
N LYS A 215 6.70 16.29 -10.44
CA LYS A 215 6.04 14.97 -10.61
C LYS A 215 5.24 14.52 -9.39
N VAL A 216 5.57 14.97 -8.18
CA VAL A 216 4.83 14.59 -6.95
C VAL A 216 3.96 15.76 -6.52
N VAL A 217 2.65 15.53 -6.42
CA VAL A 217 1.66 16.51 -5.97
C VAL A 217 1.11 16.05 -4.64
N ILE A 218 1.37 16.81 -3.59
CA ILE A 218 0.84 16.53 -2.25
C ILE A 218 -0.51 17.24 -2.11
N VAL A 219 -1.53 16.49 -1.73
CA VAL A 219 -2.87 17.00 -1.46
C VAL A 219 -3.22 16.60 -0.03
N LYS A 220 -3.48 17.58 0.83
CA LYS A 220 -3.99 17.31 2.17
C LYS A 220 -5.47 16.96 2.11
N ALA A 221 -5.91 16.06 2.98
CA ALA A 221 -7.31 15.68 3.10
C ALA A 221 -8.15 16.78 3.75
N GLU A 222 -8.56 17.72 2.92
CA GLU A 222 -9.54 18.73 3.27
C GLU A 222 -10.90 18.39 2.64
N ILE A 223 -11.96 18.82 3.32
CA ILE A 223 -13.34 18.56 2.96
C ILE A 223 -13.96 19.87 2.55
N ASN A 224 -14.41 19.94 1.29
CA ASN A 224 -15.22 21.05 0.82
C ASN A 224 -16.70 20.78 1.12
N PRO A 225 -17.29 21.43 2.14
CA PRO A 225 -18.68 21.20 2.51
C PRO A 225 -19.68 21.71 1.47
N LEU A 226 -19.28 22.60 0.58
CA LEU A 226 -20.15 23.16 -0.46
C LEU A 226 -20.34 22.18 -1.63
N THR A 227 -19.30 21.43 -1.97
CA THR A 227 -19.33 20.48 -3.09
C THR A 227 -19.61 19.04 -2.65
N MET A 228 -19.22 18.68 -1.42
CA MET A 228 -19.46 17.34 -0.88
C MET A 228 -20.96 17.00 -0.78
N ARG A 229 -21.27 15.72 -1.00
CA ARG A 229 -22.63 15.21 -0.84
C ARG A 229 -23.10 15.35 0.61
N PRO A 230 -24.27 15.96 0.87
CA PRO A 230 -24.79 16.18 2.23
C PRO A 230 -24.94 14.91 3.07
N ASP A 231 -25.26 13.78 2.43
CA ASP A 231 -25.36 12.49 3.13
C ASP A 231 -23.99 11.95 3.58
N VAL A 232 -22.92 12.24 2.85
CA VAL A 232 -21.57 11.81 3.25
C VAL A 232 -21.02 12.75 4.31
N LEU A 233 -21.16 14.06 4.09
CA LEU A 233 -20.71 15.08 5.03
C LEU A 233 -21.35 14.89 6.42
N SER A 234 -22.63 14.49 6.48
CA SER A 234 -23.27 14.22 7.78
C SER A 234 -22.72 12.99 8.50
N HIS A 235 -22.21 11.99 7.79
CA HIS A 235 -21.54 10.84 8.43
C HIS A 235 -20.12 11.19 8.90
N ILE A 236 -19.41 12.04 8.16
CA ILE A 236 -18.07 12.50 8.55
C ILE A 236 -18.14 13.35 9.82
N ILE A 237 -19.12 14.25 9.92
CA ILE A 237 -19.34 15.10 11.10
C ILE A 237 -19.84 14.24 12.27
N ILE A 238 -20.90 13.45 12.07
CA ILE A 238 -21.50 12.64 13.14
C ILE A 238 -20.97 11.21 13.06
N ARG A 239 -19.92 10.95 13.84
CA ARG A 239 -19.18 9.66 13.86
C ARG A 239 -19.94 8.50 14.52
N ASP A 240 -20.80 8.79 15.49
CA ASP A 240 -21.56 7.77 16.24
C ASP A 240 -22.49 6.95 15.32
N PRO A 241 -22.26 5.63 15.18
CA PRO A 241 -23.07 4.76 14.32
C PRO A 241 -24.56 4.73 14.70
N GLN A 242 -24.89 4.95 15.98
CA GLN A 242 -26.26 4.90 16.49
C GLN A 242 -27.03 6.22 16.29
N ALA A 243 -26.34 7.31 15.97
CA ALA A 243 -26.91 8.65 15.79
C ALA A 243 -27.63 8.84 14.43
N THR A 244 -28.46 7.86 14.04
CA THR A 244 -29.16 7.82 12.75
C THR A 244 -30.16 8.97 12.58
N LYS A 245 -30.84 9.38 13.66
CA LYS A 245 -31.77 10.53 13.66
C LYS A 245 -30.99 11.83 13.44
N GLN A 246 -29.93 12.07 14.20
CA GLN A 246 -29.08 13.26 14.08
C GLN A 246 -28.50 13.40 12.66
N ARG A 247 -27.93 12.31 12.10
CA ARG A 247 -27.41 12.30 10.71
C ARG A 247 -28.46 12.68 9.67
N ARG A 248 -29.70 12.22 9.86
CA ARG A 248 -30.82 12.54 8.95
C ARG A 248 -31.20 14.02 9.03
N TYR A 249 -31.21 14.60 10.23
CA TYR A 249 -31.55 16.01 10.44
C TYR A 249 -30.43 16.92 9.91
N LEU A 250 -29.17 16.61 10.22
CA LEU A 250 -28.02 17.34 9.68
C LEU A 250 -27.97 17.28 8.16
N LYS A 251 -28.24 16.12 7.54
CA LYS A 251 -28.37 16.02 6.07
C LYS A 251 -29.41 17.00 5.51
N ARG A 252 -30.58 17.14 6.15
CA ARG A 252 -31.62 18.06 5.71
C ARG A 252 -31.20 19.52 5.85
N ILE A 253 -30.50 19.86 6.94
CA ILE A 253 -29.92 21.19 7.18
C ILE A 253 -28.93 21.53 6.07
N LEU A 254 -27.97 20.65 5.80
CA LEU A 254 -26.97 20.82 4.74
C LEU A 254 -27.60 21.00 3.35
N ILE A 255 -28.67 20.24 3.03
CA ILE A 255 -29.42 20.41 1.78
C ILE A 255 -30.08 21.79 1.69
N SER A 256 -30.71 22.24 2.78
CA SER A 256 -31.38 23.54 2.85
C SER A 256 -30.38 24.68 2.70
N PHE A 257 -29.30 24.63 3.49
CA PHE A 257 -28.22 25.60 3.46
C PHE A 257 -27.61 25.75 2.06
N ARG A 258 -27.28 24.62 1.41
CA ARG A 258 -26.76 24.63 0.04
C ARG A 258 -27.75 25.22 -0.97
N ARG A 259 -29.05 25.00 -0.78
CA ARG A 259 -30.09 25.59 -1.65
C ARG A 259 -30.14 27.11 -1.52
N ASP A 260 -30.02 27.63 -0.30
CA ASP A 260 -29.98 29.08 -0.06
C ASP A 260 -28.74 29.72 -0.70
N LEU A 261 -27.57 29.10 -0.57
CA LEU A 261 -26.36 29.56 -1.23
C LEU A 261 -26.48 29.56 -2.75
N VAL A 262 -27.02 28.48 -3.33
CA VAL A 262 -27.25 28.39 -4.79
C VAL A 262 -28.23 29.46 -5.27
N ARG A 263 -29.27 29.78 -4.48
CA ARG A 263 -30.21 30.86 -4.81
C ARG A 263 -29.49 32.21 -4.87
N ILE A 264 -28.74 32.55 -3.83
CA ILE A 264 -27.98 33.82 -3.75
C ILE A 264 -26.94 33.90 -4.88
N SER A 265 -26.21 32.81 -5.11
CA SER A 265 -25.23 32.69 -6.19
C SER A 265 -25.85 32.99 -7.56
N ARG A 266 -27.05 32.47 -7.84
CA ARG A 266 -27.77 32.71 -9.09
C ARG A 266 -28.35 34.12 -9.20
N GLU A 267 -28.99 34.62 -8.14
CA GLU A 267 -29.60 35.95 -8.13
C GLU A 267 -28.57 37.06 -8.33
N LYS A 268 -27.36 36.88 -7.78
CA LYS A 268 -26.27 37.87 -7.87
C LYS A 268 -25.21 37.54 -8.91
N ASN A 269 -25.28 36.39 -9.57
CA ASN A 269 -24.27 35.88 -10.50
C ASN A 269 -22.84 35.83 -9.90
N ILE A 270 -22.73 35.20 -8.73
CA ILE A 270 -21.47 35.07 -7.96
C ILE A 270 -21.15 33.60 -7.64
N GLY A 271 -19.90 33.31 -7.26
CA GLY A 271 -19.49 31.99 -6.77
C GLY A 271 -20.16 31.59 -5.46
N LEU A 272 -20.14 30.30 -5.11
CA LEU A 272 -20.75 29.81 -3.86
C LEU A 272 -20.03 30.34 -2.62
N GLU A 273 -18.72 30.52 -2.72
CA GLU A 273 -17.85 31.05 -1.68
C GLU A 273 -18.21 32.52 -1.38
N THR A 274 -18.46 33.31 -2.43
CA THR A 274 -18.98 34.69 -2.29
C THR A 274 -20.44 34.71 -1.80
N ALA A 275 -21.24 33.72 -2.16
CA ALA A 275 -22.61 33.61 -1.65
C ALA A 275 -22.64 33.32 -0.14
N VAL A 276 -21.64 32.62 0.41
CA VAL A 276 -21.46 32.44 1.86
C VAL A 276 -21.24 33.80 2.53
N GLU A 277 -20.34 34.62 2.00
CA GLU A 277 -20.06 35.97 2.49
C GLU A 277 -21.34 36.83 2.52
N GLU A 278 -22.09 36.81 1.43
CA GLU A 278 -23.36 37.55 1.30
C GLU A 278 -24.42 37.06 2.30
N LEU A 279 -24.60 35.75 2.44
CA LEU A 279 -25.53 35.18 3.40
C LEU A 279 -25.13 35.52 4.84
N PHE A 280 -23.82 35.47 5.15
CA PHE A 280 -23.29 35.85 6.44
C PHE A 280 -23.62 37.31 6.74
N ASN A 281 -23.34 38.23 5.82
CA ASN A 281 -23.63 39.65 5.98
C ASN A 281 -25.13 39.95 6.13
N ILE A 282 -26.00 39.20 5.44
CA ILE A 282 -27.46 39.29 5.63
C ILE A 282 -27.85 38.88 7.06
N LYS A 283 -27.34 37.73 7.53
CA LYS A 283 -27.68 37.19 8.86
C LYS A 283 -27.04 37.97 10.00
N MET A 284 -25.86 38.56 9.79
CA MET A 284 -25.14 39.37 10.78
C MET A 284 -25.98 40.54 11.29
N LYS A 285 -26.83 41.13 10.44
CA LYS A 285 -27.72 42.24 10.83
C LYS A 285 -28.71 41.87 11.95
N THR A 286 -29.05 40.60 12.09
CA THR A 286 -30.04 40.11 13.06
C THR A 286 -29.41 39.26 14.16
N TYR A 287 -28.35 38.51 13.84
CA TYR A 287 -27.80 37.47 14.71
C TYR A 287 -26.34 37.74 15.17
N ALA A 288 -25.89 38.99 15.14
CA ALA A 288 -24.51 39.37 15.49
C ALA A 288 -24.02 38.81 16.85
N ASN A 289 -24.86 38.86 17.88
CA ASN A 289 -24.50 38.37 19.21
C ASN A 289 -24.28 36.85 19.25
N LEU A 290 -25.14 36.09 18.57
CA LEU A 290 -25.02 34.63 18.52
C LEU A 290 -23.81 34.22 17.66
N PHE A 291 -23.52 34.95 16.59
CA PHE A 291 -22.28 34.73 15.83
C PHE A 291 -21.02 35.02 16.64
N ARG A 292 -21.04 36.05 17.50
CA ARG A 292 -19.94 36.33 18.42
C ARG A 292 -19.75 35.17 19.41
N GLU A 293 -20.82 34.70 20.04
CA GLU A 293 -20.77 33.56 20.97
C GLU A 293 -20.13 32.33 20.32
N TYR A 294 -20.61 31.93 19.13
CA TYR A 294 -20.00 30.81 18.41
C TYR A 294 -18.55 31.06 17.97
N ALA A 295 -18.20 32.30 17.63
CA ALA A 295 -16.82 32.63 17.23
C ALA A 295 -15.86 32.67 18.41
N GLU A 296 -16.33 33.07 19.59
CA GLU A 296 -15.61 32.98 20.85
C GLU A 296 -15.33 31.51 21.17
N ASP A 297 -16.36 30.66 21.18
CA ASP A 297 -16.25 29.23 21.50
C ASP A 297 -15.35 28.45 20.52
N LEU A 298 -15.46 28.73 19.21
CA LEU A 298 -14.75 27.95 18.19
C LEU A 298 -13.39 28.51 17.82
N PHE A 299 -13.24 29.83 17.84
CA PHE A 299 -12.10 30.52 17.22
C PHE A 299 -11.41 31.51 18.17
N ASN A 300 -11.86 31.63 19.42
CA ASN A 300 -11.34 32.57 20.43
C ASN A 300 -11.39 34.03 19.94
N ILE A 301 -12.50 34.43 19.32
CA ILE A 301 -12.74 35.78 18.80
C ILE A 301 -13.90 36.43 19.55
N GLU A 302 -13.57 37.39 20.43
CA GLU A 302 -14.54 38.10 21.26
C GLU A 302 -15.11 39.37 20.59
N ASP A 303 -14.31 40.05 19.74
CA ASP A 303 -14.70 41.32 19.14
C ASP A 303 -15.59 41.15 17.90
N LEU A 304 -16.78 41.75 17.94
CA LEU A 304 -17.71 41.85 16.82
C LEU A 304 -17.07 42.43 15.55
N SER A 305 -16.10 43.34 15.69
CA SER A 305 -15.42 43.96 14.54
C SER A 305 -14.61 42.95 13.73
N GLU A 306 -14.10 41.90 14.39
CA GLU A 306 -13.28 40.86 13.79
C GLU A 306 -14.09 39.81 13.03
N LEU A 307 -15.38 39.65 13.33
CA LEU A 307 -16.26 38.73 12.61
C LEU A 307 -16.33 39.02 11.10
N SER A 308 -16.22 40.29 10.72
CA SER A 308 -16.18 40.70 9.31
C SER A 308 -14.92 40.21 8.59
N LYS A 309 -13.82 40.01 9.32
CA LYS A 309 -12.50 39.59 8.82
C LYS A 309 -12.35 38.07 8.75
N LEU A 310 -13.29 37.31 9.28
CA LEU A 310 -13.28 35.85 9.20
C LEU A 310 -13.20 35.39 7.75
N ASP A 311 -12.43 34.34 7.50
CA ASP A 311 -12.45 33.67 6.22
C ASP A 311 -13.84 33.05 5.95
N GLN A 312 -14.11 32.77 4.67
CA GLN A 312 -15.42 32.29 4.23
C GLN A 312 -15.73 30.88 4.77
N THR A 313 -14.72 30.06 5.10
CA THR A 313 -14.93 28.76 5.72
C THR A 313 -15.48 28.92 7.14
N LYS A 314 -14.87 29.79 7.96
CA LYS A 314 -15.36 30.11 9.30
C LYS A 314 -16.75 30.72 9.26
N LYS A 315 -17.01 31.65 8.34
CA LYS A 315 -18.36 32.22 8.13
C LYS A 315 -19.39 31.15 7.77
N MET A 316 -19.04 30.19 6.92
CA MET A 316 -19.92 29.06 6.60
C MET A 316 -20.21 28.19 7.83
N ILE A 317 -19.20 27.90 8.66
CA ILE A 317 -19.36 27.14 9.90
C ILE A 317 -20.36 27.83 10.82
N LEU A 318 -20.16 29.13 11.06
CA LEU A 318 -21.04 29.94 11.90
C LEU A 318 -22.48 29.96 11.36
N LEU A 319 -22.64 30.08 10.04
CA LEU A 319 -23.97 30.02 9.40
C LEU A 319 -24.66 28.66 9.58
N LEU A 320 -23.92 27.55 9.53
CA LEU A 320 -24.48 26.22 9.77
C LEU A 320 -24.93 26.06 11.22
N LEU A 321 -24.14 26.52 12.19
CA LEU A 321 -24.53 26.53 13.60
C LEU A 321 -25.78 27.40 13.83
N LEU A 322 -25.81 28.59 13.23
CA LEU A 322 -26.99 29.46 13.28
C LEU A 322 -28.24 28.76 12.72
N GLU A 323 -28.14 28.06 11.59
CA GLU A 323 -29.27 27.34 10.99
C GLU A 323 -29.74 26.18 11.90
N ILE A 324 -28.82 25.47 12.56
CA ILE A 324 -29.14 24.44 13.56
C ILE A 324 -29.89 25.08 14.74
N HIS A 325 -29.37 26.19 15.28
CA HIS A 325 -29.95 26.91 16.40
C HIS A 325 -31.36 27.41 16.10
N ILE A 326 -31.57 28.06 14.96
CA ILE A 326 -32.89 28.55 14.55
C ILE A 326 -33.89 27.40 14.47
N ARG A 327 -33.48 26.23 13.95
CA ARG A 327 -34.36 25.06 13.91
C ARG A 327 -34.62 24.50 15.29
N ALA A 328 -33.63 24.48 16.18
CA ALA A 328 -33.79 24.04 17.57
C ALA A 328 -34.84 24.88 18.32
N GLN A 329 -34.82 26.20 18.14
CA GLN A 329 -35.77 27.12 18.80
C GLN A 329 -37.22 26.98 18.29
N ASN A 330 -37.39 26.58 17.03
CA ASN A 330 -38.71 26.39 16.42
C ASN A 330 -39.25 24.96 16.54
N ALA A 331 -38.50 24.05 17.17
CA ALA A 331 -38.83 22.64 17.28
C ALA A 331 -39.50 22.31 18.63
N ASP A 332 -40.21 21.18 18.68
CA ASP A 332 -40.72 20.65 19.94
C ASP A 332 -39.57 20.18 20.86
N SER A 333 -39.88 19.87 22.12
CA SER A 333 -38.86 19.49 23.11
C SER A 333 -38.10 18.20 22.76
N SER A 334 -38.67 17.30 21.95
CA SER A 334 -38.00 16.08 21.52
C SER A 334 -37.03 16.34 20.37
N GLU A 335 -37.47 17.12 19.38
CA GLU A 335 -36.66 17.50 18.23
C GLU A 335 -35.57 18.52 18.59
N ARG A 336 -35.84 19.45 19.50
CA ARG A 336 -34.86 20.42 19.99
C ARG A 336 -33.60 19.75 20.52
N ARG A 337 -33.75 18.70 21.34
CA ARG A 337 -32.61 17.89 21.83
C ARG A 337 -31.79 17.23 20.72
N VAL A 338 -32.43 16.91 19.59
CA VAL A 338 -31.73 16.34 18.42
C VAL A 338 -30.88 17.42 17.74
N TYR A 339 -31.39 18.64 17.62
CA TYR A 339 -30.63 19.76 17.06
C TYR A 339 -29.49 20.21 17.97
N GLU A 340 -29.73 20.34 19.28
CA GLU A 340 -28.68 20.62 20.27
C GLU A 340 -27.57 19.55 20.20
N GLY A 341 -27.95 18.27 20.16
CA GLY A 341 -26.96 17.20 19.97
C GLY A 341 -26.30 17.14 18.58
N ILE A 342 -26.81 17.83 17.56
CA ILE A 342 -26.10 18.02 16.27
C ILE A 342 -25.11 19.17 16.39
N GLU A 343 -25.51 20.26 17.06
CA GLU A 343 -24.69 21.43 17.35
C GLU A 343 -23.42 21.03 18.10
N ASP A 344 -23.56 20.31 19.23
CA ASP A 344 -22.45 19.79 20.03
C ASP A 344 -21.46 18.99 19.17
N ARG A 345 -21.98 18.05 18.36
CA ARG A 345 -21.16 17.17 17.52
C ARG A 345 -20.48 17.91 16.38
N LEU A 346 -21.11 18.95 15.83
CA LEU A 346 -20.50 19.79 14.80
C LEU A 346 -19.37 20.62 15.40
N THR A 347 -19.61 21.25 16.56
CA THR A 347 -18.60 22.00 17.32
C THR A 347 -17.41 21.12 17.70
N ASP A 348 -17.65 19.95 18.30
CA ASP A 348 -16.62 18.97 18.62
C ASP A 348 -15.80 18.58 17.39
N PHE A 349 -16.47 18.37 16.25
CA PHE A 349 -15.81 18.01 14.99
C PHE A 349 -14.91 19.14 14.48
N ILE A 350 -15.37 20.39 14.52
CA ILE A 350 -14.60 21.56 14.06
C ILE A 350 -13.35 21.76 14.93
N ILE A 351 -13.51 21.68 16.26
CA ILE A 351 -12.41 21.86 17.22
C ILE A 351 -11.40 20.71 17.08
N SER A 352 -11.89 19.47 17.00
CA SER A 352 -11.02 18.29 16.97
C SER A 352 -10.35 18.07 15.60
N TYR A 353 -10.99 18.51 14.51
CA TYR A 353 -10.55 18.24 13.14
C TYR A 353 -10.81 19.45 12.23
N PRO A 354 -9.88 20.42 12.15
CA PRO A 354 -10.02 21.61 11.30
C PRO A 354 -9.76 21.30 9.82
N ILE A 355 -10.51 20.34 9.26
CA ILE A 355 -10.35 19.83 7.89
C ILE A 355 -11.39 20.38 6.91
N LEU A 356 -12.38 21.16 7.39
CA LEU A 356 -13.32 21.84 6.51
C LEU A 356 -12.61 23.00 5.83
N ASN A 357 -12.69 23.05 4.50
CA ASN A 357 -12.19 24.17 3.72
C ASN A 357 -13.06 24.31 2.46
N ILE A 358 -13.76 25.43 2.32
CA ILE A 358 -14.64 25.65 1.16
C ILE A 358 -13.89 25.82 -0.15
N TYR A 359 -12.57 26.01 -0.11
CA TYR A 359 -11.70 26.07 -1.28
C TYR A 359 -10.99 24.75 -1.57
N ALA A 360 -11.23 23.70 -0.76
CA ALA A 360 -10.63 22.40 -1.01
C ALA A 360 -11.06 21.89 -2.39
N THR A 361 -10.06 21.61 -3.23
CA THR A 361 -10.25 21.07 -4.58
C THR A 361 -10.39 19.56 -4.52
N ASP A 362 -11.22 18.99 -5.40
CA ASP A 362 -11.26 17.53 -5.57
C ASP A 362 -9.86 17.03 -5.97
N VAL A 363 -9.34 16.06 -5.21
CA VAL A 363 -8.03 15.44 -5.44
C VAL A 363 -7.90 14.89 -6.85
N LEU A 364 -9.01 14.48 -7.46
CA LEU A 364 -9.06 14.00 -8.83
C LEU A 364 -8.68 15.07 -9.87
N GLU A 365 -8.84 16.37 -9.56
CA GLU A 365 -8.39 17.47 -10.44
C GLU A 365 -6.86 17.63 -10.46
N LYS A 366 -6.15 17.04 -9.51
CA LYS A 366 -4.69 17.04 -9.45
C LYS A 366 -4.07 15.89 -10.24
N ILE A 367 -4.89 14.94 -10.71
CA ILE A 367 -4.42 13.79 -11.47
C ILE A 367 -4.10 14.23 -12.90
N SER A 368 -2.88 13.96 -13.33
CA SER A 368 -2.45 14.11 -14.72
C SER A 368 -1.44 13.03 -15.09
N PRO A 369 -1.28 12.71 -16.40
CA PRO A 369 -0.33 11.70 -16.85
C PRO A 369 1.08 11.93 -16.30
N GLY A 370 1.69 10.86 -15.77
CA GLY A 370 3.03 10.88 -15.19
C GLY A 370 3.18 11.71 -13.90
N LYS A 371 2.08 11.96 -13.18
CA LYS A 371 2.10 12.51 -11.82
C LYS A 371 1.80 11.45 -10.77
N ILE A 372 2.43 11.62 -9.62
CA ILE A 372 2.15 10.89 -8.38
C ILE A 372 1.43 11.86 -7.45
N VAL A 373 0.15 11.63 -7.22
CA VAL A 373 -0.66 12.40 -6.27
C VAL A 373 -0.60 11.69 -4.92
N VAL A 374 0.03 12.30 -3.93
CA VAL A 374 0.01 11.81 -2.55
C VAL A 374 -1.16 12.47 -1.85
N TYR A 375 -2.19 11.68 -1.55
CA TYR A 375 -3.36 12.15 -0.80
C TYR A 375 -3.18 11.85 0.68
N ASP A 376 -2.68 12.84 1.41
CA ASP A 376 -2.37 12.74 2.83
C ASP A 376 -3.64 12.81 3.68
N VAL A 377 -4.05 11.65 4.19
CA VAL A 377 -5.20 11.50 5.09
C VAL A 377 -4.78 11.19 6.52
N SER A 378 -3.48 11.35 6.85
CA SER A 378 -2.92 10.94 8.14
C SER A 378 -3.59 11.60 9.35
N VAL A 379 -4.05 12.84 9.17
CA VAL A 379 -4.76 13.65 10.19
C VAL A 379 -6.19 13.18 10.50
N LEU A 380 -6.76 12.31 9.66
CA LEU A 380 -8.13 11.83 9.80
C LEU A 380 -8.24 10.62 10.72
N THR A 381 -9.40 10.42 11.33
CA THR A 381 -9.72 9.15 12.03
C THR A 381 -9.98 8.02 11.03
N ASP A 382 -9.86 6.76 11.45
CA ASP A 382 -10.05 5.60 10.56
C ASP A 382 -11.44 5.57 9.87
N ASP A 383 -12.50 5.98 10.57
CA ASP A 383 -13.85 6.09 9.98
C ASP A 383 -13.92 7.20 8.91
N GLN A 384 -13.30 8.35 9.18
CA GLN A 384 -13.21 9.45 8.21
C GLN A 384 -12.37 9.06 6.99
N LYS A 385 -11.21 8.41 7.20
CA LYS A 385 -10.38 7.85 6.13
C LYS A 385 -11.21 6.91 5.26
N ALA A 386 -12.03 6.04 5.84
CA ALA A 386 -12.91 5.15 5.09
C ALA A 386 -13.94 5.91 4.25
N TRP A 387 -14.57 6.97 4.78
CA TRP A 387 -15.50 7.80 4.00
C TRP A 387 -14.81 8.53 2.85
N VAL A 388 -13.63 9.10 3.08
CA VAL A 388 -12.84 9.79 2.05
C VAL A 388 -12.41 8.81 0.97
N LEU A 389 -11.89 7.63 1.34
CA LEU A 389 -11.50 6.59 0.40
C LEU A 389 -12.68 6.07 -0.42
N ARG A 390 -13.86 5.92 0.21
CA ARG A 390 -15.10 5.55 -0.48
C ARG A 390 -15.44 6.54 -1.59
N ILE A 391 -15.46 7.84 -1.27
CA ILE A 391 -15.74 8.90 -2.25
C ILE A 391 -14.69 8.88 -3.37
N LEU A 392 -13.41 8.79 -2.99
CA LEU A 392 -12.32 8.75 -3.95
C LEU A 392 -12.46 7.59 -4.94
N ALA A 393 -12.68 6.37 -4.43
CA ALA A 393 -12.82 5.19 -5.27
C ALA A 393 -14.06 5.26 -6.18
N ASP A 394 -15.18 5.75 -5.67
CA ASP A 394 -16.43 5.90 -6.44
C ASP A 394 -16.30 6.93 -7.54
N ASN A 395 -15.82 8.13 -7.20
CA ASN A 395 -15.65 9.22 -8.15
C ASN A 395 -14.58 8.89 -9.20
N LEU A 396 -13.47 8.27 -8.79
CA LEU A 396 -12.42 7.84 -9.72
C LEU A 396 -12.98 6.82 -10.72
N LEU A 397 -13.72 5.81 -10.25
CA LEU A 397 -14.35 4.82 -11.11
C LEU A 397 -15.36 5.44 -12.08
N GLU A 398 -16.14 6.42 -11.62
CA GLU A 398 -17.09 7.15 -12.46
C GLU A 398 -16.38 7.95 -13.56
N ARG A 399 -15.32 8.70 -13.21
CA ARG A 399 -14.50 9.44 -14.19
C ARG A 399 -13.72 8.53 -15.14
N LEU A 400 -13.35 7.32 -14.74
CA LEU A 400 -12.77 6.32 -15.64
C LEU A 400 -13.79 5.75 -16.63
N LYS A 401 -15.05 5.58 -16.21
CA LYS A 401 -16.16 5.07 -17.03
C LYS A 401 -16.71 6.09 -18.02
N THR A 402 -16.55 7.38 -17.73
CA THR A 402 -17.14 8.44 -18.56
C THR A 402 -16.61 8.39 -19.99
N ARG A 403 -17.48 8.72 -20.95
CA ARG A 403 -17.14 8.76 -22.38
C ARG A 403 -16.73 10.15 -22.85
N TYR A 404 -17.02 11.19 -22.06
CA TYR A 404 -16.69 12.58 -22.38
C TYR A 404 -15.19 12.79 -22.23
N ARG A 405 -14.47 12.96 -23.35
CA ARG A 405 -13.00 13.06 -23.38
C ARG A 405 -12.46 14.17 -22.47
N GLU A 406 -13.17 15.28 -22.34
CA GLU A 406 -12.78 16.43 -21.51
C GLU A 406 -12.75 16.13 -20.02
N VAL A 407 -13.56 15.16 -19.56
CA VAL A 407 -13.71 14.79 -18.14
C VAL A 407 -13.14 13.38 -17.88
N ARG A 408 -12.77 12.66 -18.95
CA ARG A 408 -12.33 11.27 -18.86
C ARG A 408 -10.97 11.19 -18.19
N MET A 409 -10.94 10.43 -17.11
CA MET A 409 -9.70 10.13 -16.42
C MET A 409 -8.83 9.20 -17.30
N PRO A 410 -7.53 9.47 -17.47
CA PRO A 410 -6.61 8.47 -18.00
C PRO A 410 -6.63 7.19 -17.13
N PRO A 411 -6.15 6.04 -17.64
CA PRO A 411 -5.93 4.88 -16.78
C PRO A 411 -5.09 5.28 -15.56
N THR A 412 -5.61 5.04 -14.37
CA THR A 412 -5.05 5.57 -13.11
C THR A 412 -4.84 4.46 -12.11
N VAL A 413 -3.72 4.52 -11.41
CA VAL A 413 -3.35 3.59 -10.35
C VAL A 413 -3.75 4.17 -9.00
N LEU A 414 -4.65 3.50 -8.30
CA LEU A 414 -5.00 3.81 -6.91
C LEU A 414 -4.19 2.89 -5.97
N VAL A 415 -3.32 3.47 -5.16
CA VAL A 415 -2.60 2.77 -4.10
C VAL A 415 -3.33 2.99 -2.79
N VAL A 416 -3.69 1.90 -2.10
CA VAL A 416 -4.31 1.91 -0.78
C VAL A 416 -3.35 1.29 0.22
N GLU A 417 -2.80 2.13 1.08
CA GLU A 417 -2.02 1.70 2.24
C GLU A 417 -2.92 1.25 3.39
N GLU A 418 -2.37 0.39 4.26
CA GLU A 418 -3.10 -0.24 5.37
C GLU A 418 -4.51 -0.69 5.00
N ALA A 419 -4.62 -1.37 3.85
CA ALA A 419 -5.89 -1.83 3.32
C ALA A 419 -6.77 -2.60 4.34
N PRO A 420 -6.23 -3.39 5.30
CA PRO A 420 -7.03 -3.96 6.39
C PRO A 420 -7.96 -2.97 7.11
N LEU A 421 -7.62 -1.68 7.21
CA LEU A 421 -8.50 -0.66 7.80
C LEU A 421 -9.80 -0.46 7.00
N PHE A 422 -9.78 -0.74 5.69
CA PHE A 422 -10.85 -0.40 4.76
C PHE A 422 -11.57 -1.62 4.17
N ILE A 423 -10.88 -2.76 4.10
CA ILE A 423 -11.38 -3.96 3.41
C ILE A 423 -11.30 -5.21 4.28
N SER A 424 -11.20 -5.06 5.61
CA SER A 424 -11.25 -6.20 6.50
C SER A 424 -12.58 -6.96 6.38
N SER A 425 -12.52 -8.29 6.34
CA SER A 425 -13.71 -9.15 6.45
C SER A 425 -14.34 -9.10 7.84
N THR A 426 -13.53 -8.85 8.88
CA THR A 426 -13.94 -8.87 10.30
C THR A 426 -14.48 -7.54 10.81
N SER A 427 -14.21 -6.45 10.10
CA SER A 427 -14.55 -5.10 10.55
C SER A 427 -15.34 -4.41 9.44
N PRO A 428 -16.57 -3.94 9.69
CA PRO A 428 -17.35 -3.24 8.68
C PRO A 428 -16.65 -1.92 8.33
N SER A 429 -16.59 -1.60 7.05
CA SER A 429 -16.07 -0.33 6.55
C SER A 429 -16.93 0.17 5.40
N VAL A 430 -17.18 1.48 5.38
CA VAL A 430 -17.97 2.14 4.34
C VAL A 430 -17.27 2.14 2.98
N ALA A 431 -15.93 2.00 2.96
CA ALA A 431 -15.13 1.94 1.74
C ALA A 431 -15.15 0.56 1.07
N ARG A 432 -15.49 -0.50 1.81
CA ARG A 432 -15.36 -1.89 1.37
C ARG A 432 -16.09 -2.17 0.07
N GLU A 433 -17.36 -1.77 -0.01
CA GLU A 433 -18.18 -2.00 -1.22
C GLU A 433 -17.67 -1.20 -2.43
N SER A 434 -17.23 0.04 -2.20
CA SER A 434 -16.64 0.87 -3.24
C SER A 434 -15.34 0.27 -3.79
N LEU A 435 -14.48 -0.26 -2.93
CA LEU A 435 -13.23 -0.93 -3.34
C LEU A 435 -13.49 -2.29 -4.01
N LYS A 436 -14.47 -3.08 -3.56
CA LYS A 436 -14.93 -4.28 -4.27
C LYS A 436 -15.34 -3.97 -5.70
N ARG A 437 -16.20 -2.95 -5.86
CA ARG A 437 -16.66 -2.48 -7.16
C ARG A 437 -15.50 -1.96 -8.00
N PHE A 438 -14.57 -1.21 -7.41
CA PHE A 438 -13.37 -0.71 -8.08
C PHE A 438 -12.48 -1.86 -8.58
N ALA A 439 -12.20 -2.88 -7.77
CA ALA A 439 -11.43 -4.05 -8.19
C ALA A 439 -12.14 -4.83 -9.32
N ARG A 440 -13.45 -5.07 -9.19
CA ARG A 440 -14.19 -5.84 -10.20
C ARG A 440 -14.34 -5.11 -11.54
N GLU A 441 -14.60 -3.81 -11.50
CA GLU A 441 -14.99 -3.03 -12.67
C GLU A 441 -13.86 -2.16 -13.21
N GLY A 442 -12.99 -1.64 -12.35
CA GLY A 442 -11.88 -0.74 -12.70
C GLY A 442 -10.98 -1.31 -13.78
N ARG A 443 -10.68 -2.61 -13.73
CA ARG A 443 -9.88 -3.32 -14.75
C ARG A 443 -10.38 -3.13 -16.20
N LYS A 444 -11.69 -2.92 -16.40
CA LYS A 444 -12.31 -2.72 -17.72
C LYS A 444 -12.17 -1.29 -18.23
N PHE A 445 -11.98 -0.34 -17.32
CA PHE A 445 -12.04 1.11 -17.61
C PHE A 445 -10.70 1.82 -17.37
N GLY A 446 -9.64 1.09 -17.05
CA GLY A 446 -8.31 1.66 -16.81
C GLY A 446 -7.96 1.90 -15.33
N GLY A 447 -8.80 1.45 -14.40
CA GLY A 447 -8.54 1.55 -12.96
C GLY A 447 -7.68 0.39 -12.47
N VAL A 448 -6.50 0.70 -11.93
CA VAL A 448 -5.58 -0.25 -11.29
C VAL A 448 -5.63 -0.03 -9.79
N LEU A 449 -5.58 -1.11 -9.02
CA LEU A 449 -5.58 -1.08 -7.55
C LEU A 449 -4.30 -1.74 -7.07
N ILE A 450 -3.53 -1.03 -6.26
CA ILE A 450 -2.37 -1.57 -5.54
C ILE A 450 -2.73 -1.55 -4.06
N ILE A 451 -2.73 -2.72 -3.44
CA ILE A 451 -3.00 -2.88 -2.01
C ILE A 451 -1.68 -3.13 -1.30
N ALA A 452 -1.35 -2.27 -0.35
CA ALA A 452 -0.22 -2.46 0.55
C ALA A 452 -0.74 -2.87 1.94
N SER A 453 -0.37 -4.06 2.42
CA SER A 453 -0.89 -4.61 3.68
C SER A 453 0.16 -5.36 4.51
N GLN A 454 0.16 -5.15 5.82
CA GLN A 454 0.94 -5.96 6.77
C GLN A 454 0.24 -7.26 7.16
N ARG A 455 -1.10 -7.34 7.00
CA ARG A 455 -1.95 -8.43 7.50
C ARG A 455 -2.84 -8.98 6.38
N PRO A 456 -2.29 -9.80 5.49
CA PRO A 456 -3.00 -10.29 4.30
C PRO A 456 -4.27 -11.08 4.65
N ARG A 457 -4.30 -11.75 5.81
CA ARG A 457 -5.44 -12.56 6.31
C ARG A 457 -6.78 -11.82 6.40
N THR A 458 -6.72 -10.52 6.60
CA THR A 458 -7.93 -9.73 6.85
C THR A 458 -8.60 -9.29 5.55
N LEU A 459 -7.92 -9.43 4.41
CA LEU A 459 -8.41 -8.95 3.13
C LEU A 459 -9.72 -9.65 2.74
N ASP A 460 -10.66 -8.89 2.20
CA ASP A 460 -11.91 -9.42 1.69
C ASP A 460 -11.68 -10.39 0.51
N PRO A 461 -12.29 -11.60 0.52
CA PRO A 461 -12.13 -12.60 -0.54
C PRO A 461 -12.56 -12.15 -1.94
N ASP A 462 -13.57 -11.28 -2.04
CA ASP A 462 -14.04 -10.76 -3.33
C ASP A 462 -13.03 -9.79 -3.93
N ILE A 463 -12.23 -9.12 -3.10
CA ILE A 463 -11.14 -8.24 -3.57
C ILE A 463 -9.90 -9.08 -3.87
N SER A 464 -9.50 -9.96 -2.96
CA SER A 464 -8.30 -10.78 -3.14
C SER A 464 -8.38 -11.67 -4.39
N SER A 465 -9.56 -12.23 -4.70
CA SER A 465 -9.80 -13.02 -5.92
C SER A 465 -9.67 -12.23 -7.23
N GLN A 466 -9.69 -10.89 -7.19
CA GLN A 466 -9.43 -10.06 -8.38
C GLN A 466 -7.93 -9.76 -8.56
N ILE A 467 -7.09 -10.04 -7.56
CA ILE A 467 -5.66 -9.78 -7.59
C ILE A 467 -4.94 -10.97 -8.21
N GLN A 468 -4.13 -10.71 -9.25
CA GLN A 468 -3.30 -11.74 -9.89
C GLN A 468 -1.81 -11.40 -9.92
N ASN A 469 -1.41 -10.26 -9.35
CA ASN A 469 -0.02 -9.87 -9.23
C ASN A 469 0.33 -9.69 -7.75
N PHE A 470 1.53 -10.15 -7.39
CA PHE A 470 1.94 -10.25 -6.01
C PHE A 470 3.40 -9.83 -5.83
N LEU A 471 3.64 -9.11 -4.74
CA LEU A 471 4.96 -8.85 -4.19
C LEU A 471 4.95 -9.22 -2.71
N PHE A 472 5.62 -10.33 -2.38
CA PHE A 472 5.74 -10.83 -1.01
C PHE A 472 7.11 -10.50 -0.44
N LEU A 473 7.16 -9.54 0.47
CA LEU A 473 8.35 -9.18 1.22
C LEU A 473 8.48 -10.05 2.47
N LYS A 474 9.52 -9.78 3.27
CA LYS A 474 9.77 -10.49 4.52
C LYS A 474 8.51 -10.59 5.41
N LEU A 475 8.12 -11.81 5.75
CA LEU A 475 7.03 -12.15 6.68
C LEU A 475 7.55 -13.09 7.76
N VAL A 476 7.29 -12.77 9.03
CA VAL A 476 7.83 -13.52 10.17
C VAL A 476 6.82 -14.51 10.74
N GLN A 477 5.53 -14.18 10.70
CA GLN A 477 4.48 -15.01 11.31
C GLN A 477 4.09 -16.16 10.38
N GLN A 478 4.07 -17.39 10.89
CA GLN A 478 3.67 -18.58 10.10
C GLN A 478 2.25 -18.46 9.54
N GLU A 479 1.35 -17.86 10.31
CA GLU A 479 -0.03 -17.67 9.88
C GLU A 479 -0.12 -16.71 8.70
N ASP A 480 0.66 -15.63 8.67
CA ASP A 480 0.70 -14.71 7.51
C ASP A 480 1.22 -15.41 6.26
N ILE A 481 2.21 -16.30 6.39
CA ILE A 481 2.73 -17.10 5.27
C ILE A 481 1.65 -18.04 4.72
N LYS A 482 0.90 -18.73 5.59
CA LYS A 482 -0.24 -19.56 5.18
C LYS A 482 -1.30 -18.76 4.44
N ASN A 483 -1.60 -17.55 4.91
CA ASN A 483 -2.58 -16.66 4.27
C ASN A 483 -2.09 -16.13 2.92
N VAL A 484 -0.79 -15.87 2.78
CA VAL A 484 -0.22 -15.50 1.48
C VAL A 484 -0.32 -16.66 0.48
N MET A 485 -0.07 -17.90 0.91
CA MET A 485 -0.26 -19.08 0.07
C MET A 485 -1.72 -19.31 -0.31
N SER A 486 -2.69 -18.97 0.56
CA SER A 486 -4.12 -19.10 0.21
C SER A 486 -4.63 -18.00 -0.71
N ILE A 487 -3.98 -16.84 -0.75
CA ILE A 487 -4.33 -15.73 -1.66
C ILE A 487 -3.67 -15.93 -3.03
N ALA A 488 -2.43 -16.42 -3.05
CA ALA A 488 -1.71 -16.75 -4.26
C ALA A 488 -1.66 -18.27 -4.44
N ASP A 489 -2.70 -18.83 -5.07
CA ASP A 489 -2.85 -20.29 -5.29
C ASP A 489 -1.65 -20.95 -5.98
N ASN A 490 -0.83 -20.18 -6.69
CA ASN A 490 0.37 -20.64 -7.38
C ASN A 490 1.67 -20.50 -6.56
N LEU A 491 1.59 -20.04 -5.30
CA LEU A 491 2.75 -19.97 -4.41
C LEU A 491 3.03 -21.34 -3.80
N GLU A 492 4.13 -21.93 -4.23
CA GLU A 492 4.62 -23.20 -3.69
C GLU A 492 5.13 -23.04 -2.25
N GLU A 493 4.84 -24.03 -1.40
CA GLU A 493 5.16 -23.97 0.03
C GLU A 493 6.66 -23.84 0.29
N SER A 494 7.48 -24.52 -0.51
CA SER A 494 8.94 -24.45 -0.43
C SER A 494 9.47 -23.03 -0.70
N LEU A 495 8.85 -22.31 -1.63
CA LEU A 495 9.18 -20.92 -1.93
C LEU A 495 8.66 -19.98 -0.83
N ALA A 496 7.44 -20.19 -0.33
CA ALA A 496 6.86 -19.41 0.76
C ALA A 496 7.68 -19.47 2.05
N ARG A 497 8.29 -20.63 2.34
CA ARG A 497 9.16 -20.85 3.51
C ARG A 497 10.44 -19.99 3.48
N THR A 498 10.78 -19.35 2.37
CA THR A 498 11.90 -18.40 2.30
C THR A 498 11.57 -17.03 2.89
N LEU A 499 10.29 -16.65 2.94
CA LEU A 499 9.84 -15.31 3.34
C LEU A 499 10.37 -14.84 4.71
N PRO A 500 10.47 -15.69 5.77
CA PRO A 500 11.06 -15.27 7.05
C PRO A 500 12.53 -14.92 7.00
N SER A 501 13.27 -15.55 6.09
CA SER A 501 14.72 -15.44 5.97
C SER A 501 15.16 -14.33 5.03
N LEU A 502 14.22 -13.67 4.33
CA LEU A 502 14.55 -12.61 3.39
C LEU A 502 15.14 -11.37 4.11
N PRO A 503 16.18 -10.75 3.54
CA PRO A 503 16.62 -9.42 3.95
C PRO A 503 15.53 -8.36 3.74
N THR A 504 15.65 -7.23 4.44
CA THR A 504 14.80 -6.06 4.19
C THR A 504 15.01 -5.53 2.77
N GLY A 505 13.91 -5.20 2.08
CA GLY A 505 13.94 -4.77 0.68
C GLY A 505 14.04 -5.91 -0.31
N TRP A 506 14.07 -7.17 0.14
CA TRP A 506 13.96 -8.33 -0.74
C TRP A 506 12.53 -8.86 -0.73
N GLY A 507 12.12 -9.46 -1.84
CA GLY A 507 10.80 -10.05 -1.96
C GLY A 507 10.67 -11.04 -3.11
N ILE A 508 9.56 -11.75 -3.11
CA ILE A 508 9.16 -12.68 -4.15
C ILE A 508 8.15 -11.96 -5.04
N LEU A 509 8.51 -11.71 -6.31
CA LEU A 509 7.60 -11.23 -7.34
C LEU A 509 6.92 -12.42 -8.00
N MET A 510 5.59 -12.38 -8.07
CA MET A 510 4.79 -13.42 -8.74
C MET A 510 3.58 -12.85 -9.44
N GLY A 511 2.98 -13.64 -10.33
CA GLY A 511 1.78 -13.28 -11.08
C GLY A 511 2.10 -12.87 -12.51
N GLU A 512 1.08 -12.43 -13.25
CA GLU A 512 1.22 -12.22 -14.69
C GLU A 512 2.20 -11.10 -15.07
N TRP A 513 2.37 -10.10 -14.19
CA TRP A 513 3.27 -8.97 -14.42
C TRP A 513 4.76 -9.34 -14.50
N ILE A 514 5.22 -10.37 -13.80
CA ILE A 514 6.60 -10.87 -13.89
C ILE A 514 6.76 -11.92 -15.01
N GLY A 515 5.63 -12.43 -15.54
CA GLY A 515 5.59 -13.46 -16.56
C GLY A 515 5.29 -14.83 -15.98
N ARG A 516 5.97 -15.87 -16.47
CA ARG A 516 5.64 -17.27 -16.17
C ARG A 516 6.19 -17.76 -14.83
N PHE A 517 7.32 -17.20 -14.39
CA PHE A 517 8.09 -17.75 -13.28
C PHE A 517 8.24 -16.72 -12.16
N PRO A 518 8.16 -17.14 -10.90
CA PRO A 518 8.42 -16.24 -9.78
C PRO A 518 9.88 -15.81 -9.76
N ALA A 519 10.15 -14.60 -9.26
CA ALA A 519 11.49 -14.06 -9.11
C ALA A 519 11.74 -13.68 -7.66
N LEU A 520 12.89 -14.09 -7.11
CA LEU A 520 13.37 -13.53 -5.85
C LEU A 520 14.19 -12.28 -6.19
N VAL A 521 13.79 -11.12 -5.67
CA VAL A 521 14.27 -9.81 -6.13
C VAL A 521 14.77 -8.99 -4.96
N ALA A 522 15.91 -8.35 -5.15
CA ALA A 522 16.36 -7.22 -4.33
C ALA A 522 15.79 -5.94 -4.96
N ILE A 523 14.83 -5.32 -4.29
CA ILE A 523 14.11 -4.14 -4.79
C ILE A 523 15.03 -2.93 -4.66
N ASP A 524 15.00 -2.07 -5.68
CA ASP A 524 15.72 -0.80 -5.67
C ASP A 524 15.32 0.03 -4.44
N ARG A 525 16.27 0.84 -3.94
CA ARG A 525 15.95 1.83 -2.91
C ARG A 525 15.49 3.12 -3.58
N HIS A 526 14.32 3.62 -3.18
CA HIS A 526 13.81 4.88 -3.68
C HIS A 526 14.58 6.04 -3.02
N PRO A 527 15.37 6.83 -3.77
CA PRO A 527 16.27 7.82 -3.18
C PRO A 527 15.53 8.98 -2.53
N GLY A 528 14.35 9.32 -3.04
CA GLY A 528 13.52 10.40 -2.52
C GLY A 528 12.61 10.02 -1.38
N LYS A 529 12.64 8.76 -0.91
CA LYS A 529 11.87 8.35 0.27
C LYS A 529 12.82 8.28 1.45
N ARG A 530 12.73 9.23 2.37
CA ARG A 530 13.34 9.05 3.69
C ARG A 530 12.68 7.84 4.31
N LEU A 531 13.47 6.88 4.81
CA LEU A 531 12.97 5.82 5.67
C LEU A 531 12.05 6.49 6.70
N GLY A 532 10.81 6.01 6.83
CA GLY A 532 9.93 6.38 7.93
C GLY A 532 10.63 5.98 9.21
N ALA A 533 11.51 6.86 9.68
CA ALA A 533 12.21 6.71 10.91
C ALA A 533 11.11 6.90 11.94
N SER A 534 10.79 5.83 12.67
CA SER A 534 10.29 6.03 14.03
C SER A 534 11.11 7.18 14.62
N PRO A 535 10.46 8.27 15.04
CA PRO A 535 11.19 9.45 15.48
C PRO A 535 12.23 9.01 16.51
N ASP A 536 13.47 9.49 16.38
CA ASP A 536 14.48 9.18 17.37
C ASP A 536 14.02 9.83 18.68
N LEU A 537 13.49 8.98 19.56
CA LEU A 537 12.84 9.39 20.80
C LEU A 537 13.74 10.32 21.62
N VAL A 538 15.06 10.09 21.60
CA VAL A 538 16.00 10.92 22.36
C VAL A 538 16.14 12.31 21.73
N SER A 539 16.21 12.39 20.40
CA SER A 539 16.22 13.69 19.70
C SER A 539 14.91 14.44 19.91
N GLU A 540 13.75 13.78 19.79
CA GLU A 540 12.46 14.43 20.01
C GLU A 540 12.25 14.87 21.46
N TRP A 541 12.63 14.06 22.45
CA TRP A 541 12.55 14.47 23.85
C TRP A 541 13.45 15.67 24.15
N ARG A 542 14.65 15.73 23.57
CA ARG A 542 15.52 16.91 23.69
C ARG A 542 14.89 18.14 23.06
N ASP A 543 14.38 18.03 21.84
CA ASP A 543 13.71 19.14 21.16
C ASP A 543 12.47 19.62 21.93
N PHE A 544 11.70 18.71 22.53
CA PHE A 544 10.55 19.05 23.38
C PHE A 544 10.97 19.71 24.69
N SER A 545 12.02 19.22 25.34
CA SER A 545 12.58 19.84 26.55
C SER A 545 13.12 21.25 26.27
N GLU A 546 13.86 21.44 25.17
CA GLU A 546 14.40 22.75 24.78
C GLU A 546 13.30 23.74 24.35
N LYS A 547 12.25 23.27 23.64
CA LYS A 547 11.08 24.10 23.31
C LYS A 547 10.27 24.49 24.54
N LYS A 548 10.19 23.61 25.54
CA LYS A 548 9.53 23.90 26.82
C LYS A 548 10.31 24.93 27.62
N GLU A 549 11.63 24.78 27.74
CA GLU A 549 12.49 25.78 28.38
C GLU A 549 12.43 27.14 27.69
N ARG A 550 12.38 27.18 26.34
CA ARG A 550 12.18 28.44 25.60
C ARG A 550 10.80 29.06 25.80
N LYS A 551 9.73 28.26 25.95
CA LYS A 551 8.38 28.77 26.26
C LYS A 551 8.26 29.30 27.69
N ASP A 552 8.99 28.69 28.62
CA ASP A 552 9.02 29.09 30.03
C ASP A 552 9.91 30.33 30.29
N LEU A 553 10.81 30.67 29.35
CA LEU A 553 11.66 31.87 29.38
C LEU A 553 11.06 33.09 28.66
N MET A 554 9.89 32.97 28.01
CA MET A 554 9.21 34.13 27.41
C MET A 554 8.37 34.88 28.47
N PRO A 555 8.47 36.23 28.55
CA PRO A 555 7.59 37.03 29.42
C PRO A 555 6.11 36.76 29.12
N SER A 556 5.27 36.85 30.14
CA SER A 556 3.83 36.55 30.14
C SER A 556 2.97 37.33 29.13
N GLU A 557 3.56 38.20 28.32
CA GLU A 557 2.88 38.97 27.27
C GLU A 557 2.87 38.28 25.89
N PHE A 558 3.52 37.11 25.74
CA PHE A 558 3.61 36.39 24.45
C PHE A 558 3.21 34.91 24.49
N GLN A 559 2.58 34.44 25.57
CA GLN A 559 1.98 33.09 25.58
C GLN A 559 0.55 33.16 25.01
N PHE A 560 0.44 32.94 23.70
CA PHE A 560 -0.81 32.66 22.97
C PHE A 560 -0.91 31.16 22.63
#